data_AF-A0AAQ4DV51-F1
#
_entry.id   AF-A0AAQ4DV51-F1
#
_cell.length_a   1.000
_cell.length_b   1.000
_cell.length_c   1.000
_cell.angle_alpha   90.00
_cell.angle_beta   90.00
_cell.angle_gamma   90.00
#
_symmetry.space_group_name_H-M   'P 1'
#
loop_
_entity.id
_entity.type
_entity.pdbx_description
1 polymer ?
#
loop_
_entity_poly.entity_id
_entity_poly.type
_entity_poly.pdbx_seq_one_letter_code
_entity_poly.pdbx_strand_id
1 'polypeptide(L)'
;MMGTDIVFSVVAVNMVVVARLASGIDMGWEAVKIHQGMCLYKNQTIPRGAHVDMEKPCQRWSCEQTEDLVLFIGCGSSYVQPPCKTVTGKGAYPHCCPKAVCPVHGS
;
A
#
# COMPACT_ATOMS: atom_id res chain seq x y z
N MET A 1 -14.94 -24.49 -51.05
CA MET A 1 -16.15 -24.37 -50.22
C MET A 1 -15.63 -24.18 -48.80
N MET A 2 -15.41 -22.93 -48.35
CA MET A 2 -16.32 -22.15 -47.48
C MET A 2 -16.61 -22.94 -46.19
N GLY A 3 -16.11 -22.61 -45.00
CA GLY A 3 -16.12 -21.31 -44.32
C GLY A 3 -17.03 -21.42 -43.09
N THR A 4 -16.63 -20.79 -41.99
CA THR A 4 -17.33 -20.60 -40.70
C THR A 4 -17.14 -21.65 -39.59
N ASP A 5 -16.98 -21.33 -38.30
CA ASP A 5 -16.42 -20.20 -37.55
C ASP A 5 -16.55 -20.56 -36.05
N ILE A 6 -15.50 -20.37 -35.26
CA ILE A 6 -15.51 -19.64 -33.97
C ILE A 6 -16.61 -20.01 -32.93
N VAL A 7 -16.88 -21.30 -32.70
CA VAL A 7 -17.60 -21.74 -31.49
C VAL A 7 -16.85 -22.95 -30.95
N PHE A 8 -15.73 -22.77 -30.25
CA PHE A 8 -15.63 -23.08 -28.82
C PHE A 8 -14.36 -22.44 -28.22
N SER A 9 -13.80 -21.42 -28.88
CA SER A 9 -12.69 -20.60 -28.36
C SER A 9 -13.14 -19.53 -27.35
N VAL A 10 -14.43 -19.46 -27.00
CA VAL A 10 -14.99 -18.37 -26.16
C VAL A 10 -15.15 -18.77 -24.68
N VAL A 11 -14.82 -20.01 -24.30
CA VAL A 11 -14.66 -20.38 -22.88
C VAL A 11 -13.19 -20.32 -22.47
N ALA A 12 -12.43 -19.39 -23.08
CA ALA A 12 -11.33 -18.74 -22.38
C ALA A 12 -11.95 -17.87 -21.29
N VAL A 13 -12.48 -18.52 -20.25
CA VAL A 13 -12.80 -17.89 -18.99
C VAL A 13 -11.53 -17.18 -18.59
N ASN A 14 -11.58 -15.85 -18.69
CA ASN A 14 -10.59 -14.91 -18.19
C ASN A 14 -10.44 -15.14 -16.69
N MET A 15 -9.83 -16.26 -16.30
CA MET A 15 -9.14 -16.39 -15.04
C MET A 15 -7.84 -15.62 -15.23
N VAL A 16 -7.98 -14.29 -15.36
CA VAL A 16 -6.94 -13.40 -14.85
C VAL A 16 -6.94 -13.73 -13.37
N VAL A 17 -6.16 -14.75 -13.01
CA VAL A 17 -5.65 -14.88 -11.66
C VAL A 17 -4.86 -13.59 -11.50
N VAL A 18 -5.52 -12.55 -10.99
CA VAL A 18 -4.82 -11.44 -10.38
C VAL A 18 -4.18 -12.09 -9.18
N ALA A 19 -3.00 -12.69 -9.41
CA ALA A 19 -2.10 -13.03 -8.35
C ALA A 19 -1.85 -11.69 -7.69
N ARG A 20 -2.58 -11.44 -6.58
CA ARG A 20 -2.18 -10.42 -5.64
C ARG A 20 -0.86 -10.93 -5.12
N LEU A 21 0.21 -10.62 -5.84
CA LEU A 21 1.51 -10.49 -5.23
C LEU A 21 1.25 -9.44 -4.17
N ALA A 22 0.97 -9.88 -2.95
CA ALA A 22 1.22 -9.10 -1.76
C ALA A 22 2.74 -8.94 -1.76
N SER A 23 3.23 -8.09 -2.66
CA SER A 23 4.61 -7.67 -2.66
C SER A 23 4.79 -7.14 -1.24
N GLY A 24 5.74 -7.71 -0.50
CA GLY A 24 6.12 -7.20 0.82
C GLY A 24 6.74 -5.80 0.75
N ILE A 25 6.47 -5.06 -0.33
CA ILE A 25 6.81 -3.68 -0.56
C ILE A 25 5.72 -2.89 0.15
N ASP A 26 6.01 -2.47 1.36
CA ASP A 26 5.15 -1.61 2.14
C ASP A 26 5.21 -0.16 1.64
N MET A 27 5.54 0.06 0.36
CA MET A 27 5.55 1.38 -0.26
C MET A 27 5.26 1.28 -1.75
N GLY A 28 4.82 2.37 -2.36
CA GLY A 28 4.57 2.40 -3.79
C GLY A 28 3.93 3.69 -4.24
N TRP A 29 3.67 3.74 -5.54
CA TRP A 29 3.12 4.90 -6.22
C TRP A 29 1.79 4.51 -6.87
N GLU A 30 0.80 5.38 -6.77
CA GLU A 30 -0.48 5.19 -7.44
C GLU A 30 -0.88 6.45 -8.18
N ALA A 31 -1.24 6.32 -9.46
CA ALA A 31 -1.71 7.45 -10.25
C ALA A 31 -3.09 7.90 -9.74
N VAL A 32 -3.24 9.22 -9.59
CA VAL A 32 -4.46 9.83 -9.06
C VAL A 32 -4.92 10.96 -9.95
N LYS A 33 -6.21 11.30 -9.84
CA LYS A 33 -6.73 12.53 -10.43
C LYS A 33 -6.51 13.68 -9.48
N ILE A 34 -6.06 14.81 -10.01
CA ILE A 34 -5.96 16.05 -9.26
C ILE A 34 -7.24 16.83 -9.40
N HIS A 35 -7.83 17.21 -8.26
CA HIS A 35 -8.99 18.08 -8.19
C HIS A 35 -8.64 19.30 -7.34
N GLN A 36 -8.68 20.48 -7.94
CA GLN A 36 -8.39 21.76 -7.27
C GLN A 36 -7.02 21.79 -6.54
N GLY A 37 -5.99 21.18 -7.15
CA GLY A 37 -4.64 21.13 -6.57
C GLY A 37 -4.45 20.09 -5.46
N MET A 38 -5.39 19.15 -5.32
CA MET A 38 -5.35 18.10 -4.30
C MET A 38 -5.45 16.72 -4.95
N CYS A 39 -4.74 15.74 -4.39
CA CYS A 39 -4.91 14.33 -4.72
C CYS A 39 -6.16 13.77 -4.06
N LEU A 40 -7.01 13.09 -4.84
CA LEU A 40 -8.11 12.29 -4.32
C LEU A 40 -7.67 10.83 -4.24
N TYR A 41 -7.44 10.34 -3.02
CA TYR A 41 -6.89 9.00 -2.78
C TYR A 41 -7.64 8.27 -1.68
N LYS A 42 -8.30 7.15 -2.00
CA LYS A 42 -9.03 6.30 -1.04
C LYS A 42 -9.92 7.10 -0.06
N ASN A 43 -10.74 8.00 -0.60
CA ASN A 43 -11.62 8.93 0.14
C ASN A 43 -10.90 9.97 1.01
N GLN A 44 -9.59 10.14 0.86
CA GLN A 44 -8.83 11.24 1.43
C GLN A 44 -8.54 12.29 0.37
N THR A 45 -8.55 13.54 0.79
CA THR A 45 -8.15 14.68 -0.02
C THR A 45 -6.86 15.23 0.54
N ILE A 46 -5.77 15.14 -0.23
CA ILE A 46 -4.42 15.48 0.22
C ILE A 46 -3.91 16.62 -0.66
N PRO A 47 -3.64 17.82 -0.11
CA PRO A 47 -3.03 18.90 -0.88
C PRO A 47 -1.70 18.47 -1.51
N ARG A 48 -1.39 18.97 -2.72
CA ARG A 48 -0.09 18.72 -3.35
C ARG A 48 1.07 19.16 -2.45
N GLY A 49 2.09 18.30 -2.35
CA GLY A 49 3.24 18.49 -1.46
C GLY A 49 2.95 18.21 0.02
N ALA A 50 1.71 17.85 0.38
CA ALA A 50 1.33 17.47 1.72
C ALA A 50 1.17 15.95 1.85
N HIS A 51 0.99 15.50 3.10
CA HIS A 51 0.76 14.11 3.43
C HIS A 51 -0.32 13.96 4.50
N VAL A 52 -0.86 12.75 4.61
CA VAL A 52 -1.72 12.32 5.71
C VAL A 52 -1.20 11.01 6.29
N ASP A 53 -1.29 10.90 7.61
CA ASP A 53 -0.94 9.69 8.34
C ASP A 53 -2.20 8.89 8.67
N MET A 54 -2.21 7.65 8.21
CA MET A 54 -3.35 6.74 8.34
C MET A 54 -3.08 5.71 9.43
N GLU A 55 -4.11 5.38 10.19
CA GLU A 55 -4.07 4.27 11.15
C GLU A 55 -4.38 2.92 10.48
N LYS A 56 -5.31 2.89 9.52
CA LYS A 56 -5.70 1.69 8.77
C LYS A 56 -5.92 2.01 7.28
N PRO A 57 -5.09 1.47 6.37
CA PRO A 57 -3.83 0.77 6.65
C PRO A 57 -2.82 1.70 7.37
N CYS A 58 -1.90 1.13 8.14
CA CYS A 58 -0.89 1.91 8.87
C CYS A 58 0.17 2.44 7.90
N GLN A 59 -0.12 3.60 7.29
CA GLN A 59 0.66 4.16 6.18
C GLN A 59 0.65 5.68 6.24
N ARG A 60 1.67 6.30 5.66
CA ARG A 60 1.70 7.69 5.22
C ARG A 60 1.37 7.76 3.74
N TRP A 61 0.45 8.64 3.36
CA TRP A 61 0.13 8.93 1.96
C TRP A 61 0.54 10.36 1.65
N SER A 62 1.43 10.54 0.69
CA SER A 62 1.95 11.83 0.24
C SER A 62 1.46 12.13 -1.17
N CYS A 63 0.88 13.30 -1.39
CA CYS A 63 0.50 13.77 -2.71
C CYS A 63 1.70 14.47 -3.35
N GLU A 64 2.19 13.95 -4.47
CA GLU A 64 3.36 14.53 -5.13
C GLU A 64 3.11 15.94 -5.60
N GLN A 65 4.15 16.77 -5.55
CA GLN A 65 4.02 18.18 -5.88
C GLN A 65 3.92 18.42 -7.39
N THR A 66 4.65 17.63 -8.17
CA THR A 66 4.80 17.81 -9.62
C THR A 66 4.12 16.73 -10.45
N GLU A 67 3.94 15.54 -9.89
CA GLU A 67 3.36 14.39 -10.57
C GLU A 67 1.95 14.11 -10.06
N ASP A 68 1.09 13.57 -10.92
CA ASP A 68 -0.27 13.18 -10.58
C ASP A 68 -0.29 11.80 -9.90
N LEU A 69 0.53 11.68 -8.85
CA LEU A 69 0.78 10.45 -8.12
C LEU A 69 0.61 10.66 -6.61
N VAL A 70 0.22 9.58 -5.93
CA VAL A 70 0.37 9.45 -4.48
C VAL A 70 1.44 8.43 -4.17
N LEU A 71 2.41 8.82 -3.34
CA LEU A 71 3.33 7.91 -2.68
C LEU A 71 2.68 7.39 -1.40
N PHE A 72 2.53 6.08 -1.27
CA PHE A 72 2.20 5.47 0.02
C PHE A 72 3.43 4.78 0.61
N ILE A 73 3.62 4.90 1.92
CA ILE A 73 4.70 4.27 2.69
C ILE A 73 4.10 3.72 3.97
N GLY A 74 4.38 2.47 4.31
CA GLY A 74 4.03 1.83 5.56
C GLY A 74 5.27 1.56 6.42
N CYS A 75 5.10 0.67 7.38
CA CYS A 75 6.06 0.40 8.45
C CYS A 75 7.32 -0.34 8.02
N GLY A 76 7.30 -0.98 6.84
CA GLY A 76 8.33 -1.92 6.43
C GLY A 76 8.29 -3.19 7.27
N SER A 77 9.17 -4.14 6.94
CA SER A 77 9.31 -5.38 7.70
C SER A 77 10.70 -5.45 8.33
N SER A 78 10.75 -5.79 9.62
CA SER A 78 12.00 -6.06 10.33
C SER A 78 11.91 -7.44 10.98
N TYR A 79 12.91 -8.28 10.74
CA TYR A 79 13.03 -9.56 11.43
C TYR A 79 13.47 -9.34 12.88
N VAL A 80 12.68 -9.83 13.84
CA VAL A 80 12.96 -9.72 15.28
C VAL A 80 13.35 -11.10 15.81
N GLN A 81 14.53 -11.18 16.40
CA GLN A 81 15.05 -12.43 17.00
C GLN A 81 14.70 -12.50 18.50
N PRO A 82 14.48 -13.71 19.05
CA PRO A 82 14.40 -13.91 20.49
C PRO A 82 15.66 -13.38 21.22
N PRO A 83 15.54 -12.84 22.45
CA PRO A 83 14.35 -12.78 23.30
C PRO A 83 13.42 -11.59 23.00
N CYS A 84 13.69 -10.81 21.96
CA CYS A 84 12.86 -9.68 21.58
C CYS A 84 11.54 -10.14 20.94
N LYS A 85 10.50 -9.34 21.08
CA LYS A 85 9.18 -9.57 20.47
C LYS A 85 8.74 -8.36 19.68
N THR A 86 8.02 -8.61 18.60
CA THR A 86 7.34 -7.56 17.84
C THR A 86 6.05 -7.18 18.55
N VAL A 87 5.87 -5.89 18.82
CA VAL A 87 4.65 -5.32 19.41
C VAL A 87 4.09 -4.27 18.46
N THR A 88 2.82 -4.42 18.07
CA THR A 88 2.11 -3.44 17.24
C THR A 88 1.73 -2.23 18.07
N GLY A 89 2.05 -1.03 17.57
CA GLY A 89 1.63 0.22 18.19
C GLY A 89 0.15 0.56 17.93
N LYS A 90 -0.26 1.77 18.31
CA LYS A 90 -1.64 2.28 18.15
C LYS A 90 -1.62 3.71 17.62
N GLY A 91 -2.73 4.15 17.01
CA GLY A 91 -2.88 5.49 16.42
C GLY A 91 -2.45 5.55 14.96
N ALA A 92 -2.22 6.76 14.43
CA ALA A 92 -1.81 6.95 13.04
C ALA A 92 -0.33 6.60 12.81
N TYR A 93 0.06 6.38 11.55
CA TYR A 93 1.46 6.23 11.16
C TYR A 93 2.33 7.39 11.70
N PRO A 94 3.56 7.16 12.17
CA PRO A 94 4.26 5.87 12.33
C PRO A 94 3.97 5.18 13.68
N HIS A 95 3.01 5.67 14.48
CA HIS A 95 2.75 5.14 15.82
C HIS A 95 2.06 3.78 15.81
N CYS A 96 1.24 3.46 14.80
CA CYS A 96 0.70 2.11 14.61
C CYS A 96 1.74 1.07 14.17
N CYS A 97 2.96 1.48 13.82
CA CYS A 97 3.94 0.55 13.29
C CYS A 97 4.46 -0.47 14.33
N PRO A 98 4.75 -1.71 13.90
CA PRO A 98 5.34 -2.71 14.78
C PRO A 98 6.74 -2.26 15.24
N LYS A 99 7.02 -2.47 16.53
CA LYS A 99 8.33 -2.18 17.14
C LYS A 99 8.89 -3.42 17.81
N ALA A 100 10.22 -3.58 17.76
CA ALA A 100 10.91 -4.59 18.55
C ALA A 100 10.99 -4.13 20.00
N VAL A 101 10.47 -4.94 20.92
CA VAL A 101 10.61 -4.75 22.36
C VAL A 101 11.46 -5.90 22.88
N CYS A 102 12.64 -5.56 23.40
CA CYS A 102 13.58 -6.51 24.00
C CYS A 102 13.51 -6.41 25.52
N PRO A 103 13.76 -7.51 26.26
CA PRO A 103 14.00 -7.42 27.70
C PRO A 103 15.14 -6.46 27.98
N VAL A 104 14.97 -5.58 28.97
CA VAL A 104 16.04 -4.74 29.47
C VAL A 104 17.02 -5.62 30.24
N HIS A 105 18.18 -5.92 29.65
CA HIS A 105 19.32 -6.37 30.43
C HIS A 105 19.91 -5.10 31.05
N GLY A 106 19.82 -4.98 32.38
CA GLY A 106 20.30 -3.81 33.11
C GLY A 106 21.73 -3.45 32.68
N SER A 107 21.87 -2.22 32.19
CA SER A 107 23.14 -1.53 31.90
C SER A 107 23.84 -1.13 33.19
#